data_AF-A0A7W8GI12-F1
#
_entry.id   AF-A0A7W8GI12-F1
#
_cell.length_a   1.000
_cell.length_b   1.000
_cell.length_c   1.000
_cell.angle_alpha   90.00
_cell.angle_beta   90.00
_cell.angle_gamma   90.00
#
_symmetry.space_group_name_H-M   'P 1'
#
loop_
_entity.id
_entity.type
_entity.pdbx_description
1 polymer ?
#
loop_
_entity_poly.entity_id
_entity_poly.type
_entity_poly.pdbx_seq_one_letter_code
_entity_poly.pdbx_strand_id
1 'polypeptide(L)'
;MDADQVGQVLRAVEDQDGPLDLAELQDETGLTRTRILTAVSRLEEVGALEVAPDGEVTVTPGPQDPEVVAQAALAQEHRRSFERSRLEMMRGYAETGACRREYLLNYFGEAYAAPCGACENCLSGRVREAVPENLPFPMGSRVAHATFGEGLVVRYEGEKITVLFDGQGYQTLALGVVLDGGLLEPLGA
;
A
#
# COMPACT_ATOMS: atom_id res chain seq x y z
N MET A 1 22.00 2.39 -1.29
CA MET A 1 22.55 1.72 -0.11
C MET A 1 22.48 0.25 -0.40
N ASP A 2 23.62 -0.41 -0.29
CA ASP A 2 23.85 -1.74 -0.83
C ASP A 2 23.65 -2.78 0.29
N ALA A 3 23.35 -4.03 -0.07
CA ALA A 3 23.01 -5.07 0.91
C ALA A 3 24.12 -5.28 1.96
N ASP A 4 25.39 -5.14 1.56
CA ASP A 4 26.55 -5.25 2.43
C ASP A 4 26.56 -4.21 3.56
N GLN A 5 26.13 -2.97 3.27
CA GLN A 5 26.09 -1.89 4.27
C GLN A 5 24.99 -2.11 5.30
N VAL A 6 23.85 -2.67 4.88
CA VAL A 6 22.77 -3.04 5.80
C VAL A 6 23.20 -4.18 6.72
N GLY A 7 23.83 -5.21 6.16
CA GLY A 7 24.36 -6.33 6.94
C GLY A 7 25.52 -5.96 7.85
N GLN A 8 26.24 -4.86 7.56
CA GLN A 8 27.27 -4.33 8.46
C GLN A 8 26.66 -3.67 9.71
N VAL A 9 25.57 -2.89 9.54
CA VAL A 9 24.86 -2.28 10.67
C VAL A 9 24.22 -3.34 11.55
N LEU A 10 23.58 -4.36 10.97
CA LEU A 10 22.99 -5.46 11.74
C LEU A 10 24.04 -6.17 12.61
N ARG A 11 25.18 -6.55 12.02
CA ARG A 11 26.28 -7.18 12.77
C ARG A 11 26.84 -6.30 13.88
N ALA A 12 26.99 -4.99 13.65
CA ALA A 12 27.45 -4.07 14.67
C ALA A 12 26.52 -4.05 15.90
N VAL A 13 25.20 -4.17 15.70
CA VAL A 13 24.23 -4.27 16.80
C VAL A 13 24.19 -5.69 17.40
N GLU A 14 24.38 -6.75 16.62
CA GLU A 14 24.43 -8.15 17.12
C GLU A 14 25.69 -8.44 17.95
N ASP A 15 26.83 -7.86 17.59
CA ASP A 15 28.12 -8.10 18.25
C ASP A 15 28.21 -7.40 19.63
N GLN A 16 27.31 -6.44 19.90
CA GLN A 16 27.16 -5.81 21.20
C GLN A 16 25.87 -6.30 21.88
N ASP A 17 26.01 -7.03 22.99
CA ASP A 17 24.89 -7.44 23.85
C ASP A 17 24.29 -6.24 24.63
N GLY A 18 23.89 -5.17 23.93
CA GLY A 18 23.36 -3.94 24.52
C GLY A 18 22.82 -2.92 23.50
N PRO A 19 22.02 -1.93 23.97
CA PRO A 19 21.57 -0.82 23.14
C PRO A 19 22.75 0.01 22.62
N LEU A 20 22.71 0.36 21.33
CA LEU A 20 23.67 1.25 20.69
C LEU A 20 23.00 2.52 20.22
N ASP A 21 23.61 3.67 20.46
CA ASP A 21 23.17 4.90 19.86
C ASP A 21 23.68 5.07 18.42
N LEU A 22 23.17 6.10 17.72
CA LEU A 22 23.57 6.37 16.35
C LEU A 22 25.05 6.73 16.20
N ALA A 23 25.67 7.34 17.21
CA ALA A 23 27.08 7.73 17.16
C ALA A 23 27.98 6.49 17.31
N GLU A 24 27.64 5.57 18.21
CA GLU A 24 28.34 4.30 18.38
C GLU A 24 28.27 3.45 17.10
N LEU A 25 27.10 3.41 16.45
CA LEU A 25 26.97 2.77 15.14
C LEU A 25 27.82 3.44 14.05
N GLN A 26 28.00 4.77 14.10
CA GLN A 26 28.87 5.47 13.16
C GLN A 26 30.34 5.09 13.36
N ASP A 27 30.77 4.99 14.61
CA ASP A 27 32.15 4.65 14.94
C ASP A 27 32.49 3.20 14.56
N GLU A 28 31.56 2.26 14.81
CA GLU A 28 31.73 0.84 14.47
C GLU A 28 31.65 0.57 12.96
N THR A 29 30.69 1.18 12.28
CA THR A 29 30.42 0.86 10.85
C THR A 29 31.21 1.76 9.89
N GLY A 30 31.71 2.91 10.36
CA GLY A 30 32.33 3.95 9.52
C GLY A 30 31.36 4.59 8.52
N LEU A 31 30.06 4.33 8.64
CA LEU A 31 29.04 4.85 7.74
C LEU A 31 28.62 6.28 8.13
N THR A 32 28.12 7.02 7.15
CA THR A 32 27.54 8.34 7.43
C THR A 32 26.22 8.19 8.17
N ARG A 33 25.87 9.17 9.01
CA ARG A 33 24.60 9.20 9.76
C ARG A 33 23.38 8.91 8.89
N THR A 34 23.31 9.49 7.69
CA THR A 34 22.21 9.23 6.74
C THR A 34 22.12 7.76 6.31
N ARG A 35 23.27 7.10 6.07
CA ARG A 35 23.32 5.69 5.69
C ARG A 35 22.89 4.79 6.85
N ILE A 36 23.32 5.10 8.07
CA ILE A 36 22.91 4.36 9.27
C ILE A 36 21.41 4.50 9.52
N LEU A 37 20.87 5.72 9.49
CA LEU A 37 19.43 5.94 9.62
C LEU A 37 18.64 5.17 8.54
N THR A 38 19.14 5.12 7.32
CA THR A 38 18.51 4.34 6.24
C THR A 38 18.63 2.83 6.50
N ALA A 39 19.76 2.34 7.01
CA ALA A 39 19.97 0.93 7.34
C ALA A 39 19.11 0.48 8.52
N VAL A 40 19.12 1.25 9.62
CA VAL A 40 18.28 1.03 10.80
C VAL A 40 16.81 1.04 10.42
N SER A 41 16.34 2.04 9.68
CA SER A 41 14.94 2.09 9.21
C SER A 41 14.58 0.85 8.37
N ARG A 42 15.46 0.37 7.49
CA ARG A 42 15.21 -0.85 6.71
C ARG A 42 15.21 -2.12 7.55
N LEU A 43 16.06 -2.19 8.56
CA LEU A 43 16.15 -3.33 9.47
C LEU A 43 14.97 -3.37 10.44
N GLU A 44 14.53 -2.21 10.92
CA GLU A 44 13.30 -2.03 11.70
C GLU A 44 12.06 -2.41 10.88
N GLU A 45 12.01 -2.01 9.60
CA GLU A 45 10.93 -2.42 8.68
C GLU A 45 10.77 -3.95 8.54
N VAL A 46 11.86 -4.71 8.70
CA VAL A 46 11.84 -6.19 8.62
C VAL A 46 11.86 -6.85 10.00
N GLY A 47 11.76 -6.06 11.09
CA GLY A 47 11.74 -6.54 12.47
C GLY A 47 13.09 -7.10 12.96
N ALA A 48 14.20 -6.74 12.32
CA ALA A 48 15.53 -7.15 12.75
C ALA A 48 16.09 -6.27 13.87
N LEU A 49 15.67 -4.99 13.93
CA LEU A 49 16.09 -4.03 14.95
C LEU A 49 14.87 -3.29 15.52
N GLU A 50 14.97 -2.87 16.78
CA GLU A 50 14.03 -1.97 17.44
C GLU A 50 14.76 -0.67 17.83
N VAL A 51 14.12 0.47 17.58
CA VAL A 51 14.64 1.80 17.95
C VAL A 51 13.81 2.37 19.10
N ALA A 52 14.44 2.58 20.24
CA ALA A 52 13.81 3.18 21.41
C ALA A 52 13.57 4.70 21.20
N PRO A 53 12.66 5.33 21.98
CA PRO A 53 12.32 6.74 21.82
C PRO A 53 13.48 7.73 22.05
N ASP A 54 14.51 7.31 22.78
CA ASP A 54 15.76 8.04 23.01
C ASP A 54 16.77 7.90 21.86
N GLY A 55 16.47 7.02 20.89
CA GLY A 55 17.30 6.77 19.72
C GLY A 55 18.28 5.62 19.89
N GLU A 56 18.20 4.86 20.98
CA GLU A 56 18.95 3.61 21.15
C GLU A 56 18.42 2.52 20.23
N VAL A 57 19.32 1.79 19.58
CA VAL A 57 19.03 0.72 18.63
C VAL A 57 19.43 -0.59 19.27
N THR A 58 18.51 -1.55 19.27
CA THR A 58 18.75 -2.91 19.77
C THR A 58 18.34 -3.92 18.72
N VAL A 59 18.96 -5.10 18.74
CA VAL A 59 18.40 -6.24 18.00
C VAL A 59 17.07 -6.57 18.63
N THR A 60 16.00 -6.64 17.83
CA THR A 60 14.72 -7.12 18.33
C THR A 60 14.90 -8.56 18.80
N PRO A 61 14.70 -8.87 20.10
CA PRO A 61 14.73 -10.24 20.59
C PRO A 61 13.44 -10.94 20.13
N GLY A 62 13.40 -11.29 18.85
CA GLY A 62 12.31 -12.08 18.29
C GLY A 62 12.54 -13.56 18.59
N PRO A 63 11.48 -14.37 18.74
CA PRO A 63 11.65 -15.81 18.64
C PRO A 63 12.34 -16.07 17.30
N GLN A 64 13.42 -16.85 17.28
CA GLN A 64 14.01 -17.38 16.04
C GLN A 64 13.07 -18.36 15.32
N ASP A 65 11.79 -18.34 15.67
CA ASP A 65 10.73 -19.07 15.03
C ASP A 65 10.57 -18.51 13.61
N PRO A 66 10.89 -19.31 12.58
CA PRO A 66 10.74 -18.91 11.19
C PRO A 66 9.34 -18.41 10.86
N GLU A 67 8.31 -18.82 11.62
CA GLU A 67 6.93 -18.40 11.42
C GLU A 67 6.70 -16.92 11.76
N VAL A 68 7.26 -16.41 12.85
CA VAL A 68 7.10 -15.00 13.26
C VAL A 68 7.83 -14.07 12.30
N VAL A 69 9.03 -14.44 11.87
CA VAL A 69 9.80 -13.69 10.87
C VAL A 69 9.07 -13.66 9.52
N ALA A 70 8.51 -14.80 9.08
CA ALA A 70 7.73 -14.85 7.85
C ALA A 70 6.48 -13.96 7.91
N GLN A 71 5.77 -13.94 9.04
CA GLN A 71 4.60 -13.06 9.23
C GLN A 71 4.98 -11.58 9.17
N ALA A 72 6.09 -11.18 9.81
CA ALA A 72 6.57 -9.81 9.76
C ALA A 72 6.96 -9.38 8.33
N ALA A 73 7.66 -10.25 7.60
CA ALA A 73 8.04 -10.00 6.20
C ALA A 73 6.80 -9.84 5.29
N LEU A 74 5.79 -10.71 5.45
CA LEU A 74 4.52 -10.62 4.73
C LEU A 74 3.78 -9.32 5.04
N ALA A 75 3.70 -8.93 6.31
CA ALA A 75 3.06 -7.67 6.72
C ALA A 75 3.76 -6.45 6.09
N GLN A 76 5.09 -6.48 5.99
CA GLN A 76 5.85 -5.40 5.36
C GLN A 76 5.66 -5.35 3.84
N GLU A 77 5.60 -6.52 3.19
CA GLU A 77 5.28 -6.59 1.75
C GLU A 77 3.88 -6.05 1.46
N HIS A 78 2.87 -6.44 2.26
CA HIS A 78 1.51 -5.92 2.17
C HIS A 78 1.48 -4.39 2.31
N ARG A 79 2.19 -3.84 3.30
CA ARG A 79 2.28 -2.38 3.49
C ARG A 79 2.90 -1.69 2.28
N ARG A 80 4.01 -2.22 1.74
CA ARG A 80 4.66 -1.67 0.54
C ARG A 80 3.75 -1.73 -0.68
N SER A 81 3.05 -2.84 -0.88
CA SER A 81 2.08 -3.00 -1.98
C SER A 81 0.94 -1.98 -1.87
N PHE A 82 0.41 -1.81 -0.65
CA PHE A 82 -0.66 -0.86 -0.36
C PHE A 82 -0.25 0.59 -0.65
N GLU A 83 0.91 1.02 -0.16
CA GLU A 83 1.43 2.37 -0.41
C GLU A 83 1.67 2.63 -1.91
N ARG A 84 2.22 1.64 -2.63
CA ARG A 84 2.37 1.73 -4.09
C ARG A 84 1.02 1.90 -4.78
N SER A 85 0.02 1.11 -4.40
CA SER A 85 -1.32 1.20 -4.97
C SER A 85 -1.99 2.56 -4.72
N ARG A 86 -1.75 3.18 -3.54
CA ARG A 86 -2.21 4.54 -3.25
C ARG A 86 -1.57 5.58 -4.16
N LEU A 87 -0.27 5.48 -4.40
CA LEU A 87 0.43 6.38 -5.32
C LEU A 87 -0.11 6.26 -6.75
N GLU A 88 -0.44 5.05 -7.19
CA GLU A 88 -1.08 4.83 -8.49
C GLU A 88 -2.46 5.51 -8.56
N MET A 89 -3.26 5.42 -7.50
CA MET A 89 -4.55 6.12 -7.43
C MET A 89 -4.40 7.65 -7.46
N MET A 90 -3.40 8.21 -6.78
CA MET A 90 -3.13 9.65 -6.80
C MET A 90 -2.63 10.11 -8.18
N ARG A 91 -1.81 9.30 -8.84
CA ARG A 91 -1.40 9.53 -10.22
C ARG A 91 -2.62 9.55 -11.15
N GLY A 92 -3.50 8.57 -11.02
CA GLY A 92 -4.75 8.52 -11.79
C GLY A 92 -5.62 9.76 -11.57
N TYR A 93 -5.70 10.30 -10.35
CA TYR A 93 -6.41 11.56 -10.08
C TYR A 93 -5.79 12.76 -10.82
N ALA A 94 -4.47 12.86 -10.85
CA ALA A 94 -3.77 13.94 -11.53
C ALA A 94 -3.95 13.86 -13.06
N GLU A 95 -3.96 12.64 -13.61
CA GLU A 95 -4.00 12.37 -15.06
C GLU A 95 -5.43 12.21 -15.60
N THR A 96 -6.46 12.09 -14.75
CA THR A 96 -7.83 11.80 -15.20
C THR A 96 -8.44 12.93 -16.02
N GLY A 97 -9.13 12.54 -17.11
CA GLY A 97 -10.02 13.42 -17.86
C GLY A 97 -11.50 13.35 -17.42
N ALA A 98 -11.82 12.49 -16.44
CA ALA A 98 -13.18 12.31 -15.93
C ALA A 98 -13.54 13.36 -14.86
N CYS A 99 -14.72 13.25 -14.25
CA CYS A 99 -15.11 14.16 -13.16
C CYS A 99 -14.20 13.97 -11.94
N ARG A 100 -13.38 14.96 -11.58
CA ARG A 100 -12.53 14.89 -10.38
C ARG A 100 -13.28 14.66 -9.07
N ARG A 101 -14.51 15.16 -8.94
CA ARG A 101 -15.32 14.95 -7.74
C ARG A 101 -15.76 13.50 -7.59
N GLU A 102 -16.23 12.91 -8.70
CA GLU A 102 -16.52 11.48 -8.76
C GLU A 102 -15.28 10.66 -8.39
N TYR A 103 -14.13 10.97 -8.99
CA TYR A 103 -12.88 10.25 -8.70
C TYR A 103 -12.53 10.25 -7.21
N LEU A 104 -12.63 11.41 -6.55
CA LEU A 104 -12.33 11.55 -5.13
C LEU A 104 -13.33 10.80 -4.24
N LEU A 105 -14.63 10.89 -4.52
CA LEU A 105 -15.66 10.19 -3.73
C LEU A 105 -15.52 8.67 -3.89
N ASN A 106 -15.34 8.22 -5.13
CA ASN A 106 -15.09 6.82 -5.47
C ASN A 106 -13.84 6.28 -4.75
N TYR A 107 -12.75 7.04 -4.67
CA TYR A 107 -11.55 6.64 -3.91
C TYR A 107 -11.86 6.30 -2.44
N PHE A 108 -12.85 6.96 -1.82
CA PHE A 108 -13.33 6.64 -0.47
C PHE A 108 -14.49 5.64 -0.43
N GLY A 109 -14.82 5.01 -1.56
CA GLY A 109 -15.93 4.06 -1.69
C GLY A 109 -17.31 4.70 -1.75
N GLU A 110 -17.39 6.02 -1.93
CA GLU A 110 -18.66 6.74 -2.01
C GLU A 110 -19.14 6.84 -3.46
N ALA A 111 -20.33 6.31 -3.72
CA ALA A 111 -20.96 6.42 -5.04
C ALA A 111 -21.34 7.87 -5.34
N TYR A 112 -21.04 8.33 -6.55
CA TYR A 112 -21.42 9.67 -7.01
C TYR A 112 -21.88 9.64 -8.47
N ALA A 113 -23.02 10.28 -8.74
CA ALA A 113 -23.50 10.47 -10.11
C ALA A 113 -22.80 11.70 -10.73
N ALA A 114 -21.80 11.44 -11.58
CA ALA A 114 -21.17 12.47 -12.40
C ALA A 114 -22.09 12.97 -13.52
N PRO A 115 -21.88 14.19 -14.06
CA PRO A 115 -20.79 15.13 -13.75
C PRO A 115 -21.13 16.09 -12.58
N CYS A 116 -20.09 16.59 -11.89
CA CYS A 116 -20.29 17.55 -10.80
C CYS A 116 -20.51 19.01 -11.22
N GLY A 117 -20.29 19.32 -12.50
CA GLY A 117 -20.46 20.67 -13.07
C GLY A 117 -19.49 21.75 -12.55
N ALA A 118 -18.62 21.44 -11.58
CA ALA A 118 -17.80 22.45 -10.89
C ALA A 118 -16.29 22.20 -10.92
N CYS A 119 -15.82 20.98 -11.21
CA CYS A 119 -14.38 20.74 -11.40
C CYS A 119 -13.92 21.19 -12.80
N GLU A 120 -12.63 21.43 -12.97
CA GLU A 120 -12.08 21.90 -14.24
C GLU A 120 -12.36 20.96 -15.42
N ASN A 121 -12.33 19.63 -15.21
CA ASN A 121 -12.70 18.68 -16.25
C ASN A 121 -14.16 18.85 -16.70
N CYS A 122 -15.10 19.03 -15.75
CA CYS A 122 -16.51 19.29 -16.06
C CYS A 122 -16.69 20.65 -16.75
N LEU A 123 -16.04 21.69 -16.24
CA LEU A 123 -16.11 23.05 -16.81
C LEU A 123 -15.53 23.13 -18.22
N SER A 124 -14.58 22.25 -18.54
CA SER A 124 -14.01 22.15 -19.90
C SER A 124 -14.91 21.41 -20.90
N GLY A 125 -16.06 20.88 -20.48
CA GLY A 125 -17.00 20.16 -21.35
C GLY A 125 -16.51 18.79 -21.83
N ARG A 126 -15.41 18.28 -21.26
CA ARG A 126 -14.80 16.99 -21.66
C ARG A 126 -15.46 15.78 -21.02
N VAL A 127 -16.13 15.97 -19.89
CA VAL A 127 -16.77 14.88 -19.13
C VAL A 127 -18.10 14.53 -19.78
N ARG A 128 -18.25 13.29 -20.23
CA ARG A 128 -19.55 12.73 -20.63
C ARG A 128 -20.25 12.19 -19.40
N GLU A 129 -21.57 12.28 -19.36
CA GLU A 129 -22.39 11.49 -18.44
C GLU A 129 -22.13 10.00 -18.71
N ALA A 130 -21.77 9.26 -17.67
CA ALA A 130 -21.74 7.81 -17.73
C ALA A 130 -22.12 7.23 -16.38
N VAL A 131 -23.28 6.59 -16.32
CA VAL A 131 -23.54 5.52 -15.37
C VAL A 131 -24.18 4.39 -16.16
N PRO A 132 -23.55 3.21 -16.27
CA PRO A 132 -24.28 2.00 -16.60
C PRO A 132 -25.26 1.74 -15.47
N GLU A 133 -26.57 1.78 -15.75
CA GLU A 133 -27.62 1.59 -14.74
C GLU A 133 -27.59 0.20 -14.07
N ASN A 134 -26.80 -0.75 -14.60
CA ASN A 134 -26.61 -2.09 -14.06
C ASN A 134 -25.11 -2.41 -13.89
N LEU A 135 -24.51 -1.90 -12.82
CA LEU A 135 -23.16 -2.34 -12.41
C LEU A 135 -23.26 -3.76 -11.80
N PRO A 136 -22.41 -4.72 -12.23
CA PRO A 136 -22.45 -6.09 -11.68
C PRO A 136 -22.16 -6.13 -10.17
N PHE A 137 -21.30 -5.22 -9.70
CA PHE A 137 -21.01 -5.02 -8.29
C PHE A 137 -21.29 -3.55 -7.95
N PRO A 138 -22.23 -3.25 -7.02
CA PRO A 138 -22.52 -1.89 -6.61
C PRO A 138 -21.28 -1.18 -6.05
N MET A 139 -21.17 0.12 -6.29
CA MET A 139 -20.15 0.97 -5.66
C MET A 139 -20.30 0.89 -4.13
N GLY A 140 -19.18 0.71 -3.42
CA GLY A 140 -19.16 0.53 -1.96
C GLY A 140 -19.59 -0.86 -1.48
N SER A 141 -19.89 -1.82 -2.36
CA SER A 141 -20.16 -3.20 -1.95
C SER A 141 -18.88 -3.95 -1.57
N ARG A 142 -18.97 -4.90 -0.62
CA ARG A 142 -17.86 -5.81 -0.31
C ARG A 142 -17.85 -6.97 -1.30
N VAL A 143 -16.66 -7.38 -1.70
CA VAL A 143 -16.40 -8.52 -2.59
C VAL A 143 -15.24 -9.36 -2.06
N ALA A 144 -15.17 -10.62 -2.45
CA ALA A 144 -14.05 -11.52 -2.20
C ALA A 144 -13.36 -11.89 -3.51
N HIS A 145 -12.03 -12.01 -3.48
CA HIS A 145 -11.20 -12.53 -4.56
C HIS A 145 -10.26 -13.61 -4.01
N ALA A 146 -10.12 -14.74 -4.71
CA ALA A 146 -9.33 -15.89 -4.23
C ALA A 146 -7.88 -15.54 -3.86
N THR A 147 -7.24 -14.67 -4.64
CA THR A 147 -5.84 -14.24 -4.40
C THR A 147 -5.71 -13.03 -3.48
N PHE A 148 -6.67 -12.10 -3.52
CA PHE A 148 -6.50 -10.78 -2.91
C PHE A 148 -7.30 -10.62 -1.61
N GLY A 149 -8.13 -11.60 -1.29
CA GLY A 149 -8.99 -11.60 -0.11
C GLY A 149 -10.22 -10.73 -0.30
N GLU A 150 -10.71 -10.18 0.79
CA GLU A 150 -11.88 -9.30 0.79
C GLU A 150 -11.51 -7.86 0.46
N GLY A 151 -12.43 -7.15 -0.17
CA GLY A 151 -12.25 -5.75 -0.53
C GLY A 151 -13.54 -5.00 -0.81
N LEU A 152 -13.41 -3.70 -1.01
CA LEU A 152 -14.50 -2.76 -1.29
C LEU A 152 -14.46 -2.31 -2.75
N VAL A 153 -15.58 -2.37 -3.45
CA VAL A 153 -15.68 -1.80 -4.81
C VAL A 153 -15.63 -0.28 -4.70
N VAL A 154 -14.58 0.31 -5.26
CA VAL A 154 -14.33 1.76 -5.12
C VAL A 154 -14.48 2.50 -6.43
N ARG A 155 -14.34 1.88 -7.61
CA ARG A 155 -14.41 2.62 -8.88
C ARG A 155 -14.74 1.73 -10.08
N TYR A 156 -15.41 2.32 -11.06
CA TYR A 156 -15.44 1.84 -12.44
C TYR A 156 -14.80 2.87 -13.38
N GLU A 157 -14.05 2.38 -14.37
CA GLU A 157 -13.51 3.20 -15.45
C GLU A 157 -13.59 2.43 -16.78
N GLY A 158 -14.59 2.77 -17.59
CA GLY A 158 -14.89 2.00 -18.81
C GLY A 158 -15.16 0.53 -18.47
N GLU A 159 -14.35 -0.37 -19.03
CA GLU A 159 -14.44 -1.82 -18.81
C GLU A 159 -13.52 -2.31 -17.68
N LYS A 160 -13.18 -1.46 -16.73
CA LYS A 160 -12.34 -1.81 -15.57
C LYS A 160 -13.08 -1.54 -14.28
N ILE A 161 -12.84 -2.40 -13.29
CA ILE A 161 -13.30 -2.26 -11.91
C ILE A 161 -12.08 -2.12 -11.01
N THR A 162 -12.12 -1.17 -10.07
CA THR A 162 -11.11 -1.04 -9.02
C THR A 162 -11.72 -1.43 -7.68
N VAL A 163 -11.03 -2.32 -6.97
CA VAL A 163 -11.38 -2.81 -5.64
C VAL A 163 -10.25 -2.46 -4.68
N LEU A 164 -10.59 -1.95 -3.50
CA LEU A 164 -9.66 -1.77 -2.39
C LEU A 164 -9.67 -3.04 -1.53
N PHE A 165 -8.66 -3.88 -1.66
CA PHE A 165 -8.51 -5.11 -0.87
C PHE A 165 -7.82 -4.85 0.46
N ASP A 166 -8.31 -5.47 1.52
CA ASP A 166 -7.87 -5.21 2.90
C ASP A 166 -6.36 -5.49 3.09
N GLY A 167 -5.81 -6.50 2.41
CA GLY A 167 -4.40 -6.87 2.49
C GLY A 167 -3.52 -6.37 1.34
N GLN A 168 -4.10 -6.04 0.19
CA GLN A 168 -3.34 -5.79 -1.06
C GLN A 168 -3.51 -4.38 -1.63
N GLY A 169 -4.37 -3.56 -1.02
CA GLY A 169 -4.64 -2.19 -1.49
C GLY A 169 -5.47 -2.17 -2.77
N TYR A 170 -5.31 -1.11 -3.56
CA TYR A 170 -6.09 -0.92 -4.78
C TYR A 170 -5.64 -1.88 -5.88
N GLN A 171 -6.59 -2.62 -6.44
CA GLN A 171 -6.37 -3.47 -7.61
C GLN A 171 -7.38 -3.10 -8.69
N THR A 172 -6.88 -2.86 -9.90
CA THR A 172 -7.72 -2.58 -11.07
C THR A 172 -7.76 -3.80 -11.97
N LEU A 173 -8.95 -4.35 -12.15
CA LEU A 173 -9.19 -5.58 -12.90
C LEU A 173 -10.02 -5.26 -14.15
N ALA A 174 -9.81 -6.01 -15.22
CA ALA A 174 -10.66 -5.94 -16.40
C ALA A 174 -12.02 -6.58 -16.08
N LEU A 175 -13.11 -5.84 -16.27
CA LEU A 175 -14.45 -6.26 -15.90
C LEU A 175 -14.89 -7.52 -16.65
N GLY A 176 -14.58 -7.64 -17.94
CA GLY A 176 -14.87 -8.85 -18.72
C GLY A 176 -14.22 -10.10 -18.12
N VAL A 177 -12.96 -10.00 -17.71
CA VAL A 177 -12.22 -11.12 -17.08
C VAL A 177 -12.82 -11.49 -15.72
N VAL A 178 -13.24 -10.48 -14.94
CA VAL A 178 -13.92 -10.71 -13.66
C VAL A 178 -15.21 -11.48 -13.84
N LEU A 179 -16.03 -11.10 -14.83
CA LEU A 179 -17.32 -11.73 -15.10
C LEU A 179 -17.18 -13.13 -15.70
N ASP A 180 -16.30 -13.29 -16.69
CA ASP A 180 -16.09 -14.58 -17.37
C ASP A 180 -15.42 -15.60 -16.44
N GLY A 181 -14.50 -15.15 -15.60
CA GLY A 181 -13.72 -15.98 -14.69
C GLY A 181 -14.30 -16.12 -13.28
N GLY A 182 -15.37 -15.40 -12.94
CA GLY A 182 -15.93 -15.39 -11.59
C GLY A 182 -14.93 -14.94 -10.52
N LEU A 183 -14.09 -13.95 -10.84
CA LEU A 183 -12.96 -13.57 -9.97
C LEU A 183 -13.39 -12.79 -8.71
N LEU A 184 -14.58 -12.20 -8.73
CA LEU A 184 -15.16 -11.46 -7.61
C LEU A 184 -16.49 -12.06 -7.19
N GLU A 185 -16.62 -12.35 -5.90
CA GLU A 185 -17.85 -12.83 -5.28
C GLU A 185 -18.43 -11.75 -4.34
N PRO A 186 -19.71 -11.37 -4.43
CA PRO A 186 -20.32 -10.41 -3.52
C PRO A 186 -20.39 -10.94 -2.08
N LEU A 187 -20.00 -10.11 -1.11
CA LEU A 187 -20.10 -10.40 0.32
C LEU A 187 -21.26 -9.60 0.93
N GLY A 188 -22.38 -10.26 1.15
CA GLY A 188 -23.61 -9.67 1.69
C GLY A 188 -24.54 -9.15 0.58
N ALA A 189 -25.65 -9.86 0.40
CA ALA A 189 -26.84 -9.38 -0.30
C ALA A 189 -27.87 -8.87 0.71
#